data_AF-A0A3B9T482-F1
#
_entry.id   AF-A0A3B9T482-F1
#
_cell.length_a   1.000
_cell.length_b   1.000
_cell.length_c   1.000
_cell.angle_alpha   90.00
_cell.angle_beta   90.00
_cell.angle_gamma   90.00
#
_symmetry.space_group_name_H-M   'P 1'
#
loop_
_entity.id
_entity.type
_entity.pdbx_description
1 polymer ?
#
loop_
_entity_poly.entity_id
_entity_poly.type
_entity_poly.pdbx_seq_one_letter_code
_entity_poly.pdbx_strand_id
1 'polypeptide(L)' 'MAYYTYILKSESHGNYYYGSTIHIETRLAEHNNGSKD' A
#
# COMPACT_ATOMS: atom_id res chain seq x y z
N MET A 1 -1.88 16.67 -10.83
CA MET A 1 -1.50 15.30 -10.41
C MET A 1 -2.76 14.55 -9.98
N ALA A 2 -2.84 13.24 -10.27
CA ALA A 2 -3.90 12.37 -9.76
C ALA A 2 -3.43 11.69 -8.47
N TYR A 3 -4.34 11.58 -7.49
CA TYR A 3 -4.17 10.75 -6.30
C TYR A 3 -5.04 9.51 -6.42
N TYR A 4 -4.53 8.37 -5.96
CA TYR A 4 -5.25 7.10 -5.94
C TYR A 4 -5.54 6.71 -4.50
N THR A 5 -6.77 6.26 -4.24
CA THR A 5 -7.09 5.48 -3.04
C THR A 5 -6.88 4.00 -3.36
N TYR A 6 -6.34 3.26 -2.41
CA TYR A 6 -6.09 1.83 -2.56
C TYR A 6 -6.44 1.06 -1.29
N ILE A 7 -6.66 -0.25 -1.46
CA ILE A 7 -6.80 -1.22 -0.39
C ILE A 7 -5.84 -2.38 -0.70
N LEU A 8 -4.89 -2.63 0.19
CA LEU A 8 -4.00 -3.79 0.16
C LEU A 8 -4.49 -4.83 1.15
N LYS A 9 -4.33 -6.10 0.81
CA LYS A 9 -4.57 -7.24 1.71
C LYS A 9 -3.26 -7.97 1.91
N SER A 10 -2.86 -8.14 3.18
CA SER A 10 -1.76 -9.01 3.54
C SER A 10 -2.15 -10.46 3.26
N GLU A 11 -1.41 -11.14 2.38
CA GLU A 11 -1.63 -12.56 2.12
C GLU A 11 -1.20 -13.44 3.30
N SER A 12 -0.22 -13.00 4.09
CA SER A 12 0.31 -13.74 5.23
C SER A 12 -0.55 -13.64 6.49
N HIS A 13 -1.17 -12.49 6.76
CA HIS A 13 -1.95 -12.25 7.99
C HIS A 13 -3.43 -11.98 7.73
N GLY A 14 -3.86 -11.83 6.48
CA GLY A 14 -5.24 -11.51 6.11
C GLY A 14 -5.68 -10.07 6.43
N ASN A 15 -4.81 -9.26 7.04
CA ASN A 15 -5.08 -7.88 7.42
C ASN A 15 -5.20 -6.95 6.20
N TYR A 16 -6.04 -5.94 6.31
CA TYR A 16 -6.23 -4.93 5.27
C TYR A 16 -5.53 -3.62 5.63
N TYR A 17 -4.94 -2.98 4.63
CA TYR A 17 -4.34 -1.65 4.71
C TYR A 17 -4.99 -0.78 3.64
N TYR A 18 -5.35 0.44 3.99
CA TYR A 18 -5.94 1.38 3.06
C TYR A 18 -5.22 2.71 3.17
N GLY A 19 -5.17 3.45 2.07
CA GLY A 19 -4.48 4.72 2.03
C GLY A 19 -4.65 5.42 0.70
N SER A 20 -3.91 6.49 0.52
CA SER A 20 -3.86 7.23 -0.74
C SER A 20 -2.44 7.62 -1.09
N THR A 21 -2.09 7.55 -2.38
CA THR A 21 -0.77 7.95 -2.87
C THR A 21 -0.86 8.48 -4.30
N ILE A 22 0.14 9.25 -4.71
CA ILE A 22 0.37 9.60 -6.12
C ILE A 22 1.19 8.53 -6.86
N HIS A 23 1.87 7.62 -6.14
CA HIS A 23 2.81 6.65 -6.67
C HIS A 23 2.49 5.23 -6.15
N ILE A 24 1.52 4.58 -6.78
CA ILE A 24 0.98 3.28 -6.32
C ILE A 24 2.03 2.17 -6.31
N GLU A 25 2.91 2.13 -7.32
CA GLU A 25 3.95 1.10 -7.45
C GLU A 25 4.99 1.19 -6.33
N THR A 26 5.49 2.40 -6.05
CA THR A 26 6.41 2.68 -4.95
C THR A 26 5.80 2.26 -3.62
N ARG A 27 4.54 2.65 -3.38
CA ARG A 27 3.85 2.38 -2.12
C ARG A 27 3.65 0.87 -1.87
N LEU A 28 3.39 0.10 -2.93
CA LEU A 28 3.28 -1.36 -2.85
C LEU A 28 4.64 -1.99 -2.52
N ALA A 29 5.73 -1.53 -3.14
CA ALA A 29 7.08 -2.02 -2.86
C ALA A 29 7.51 -1.74 -1.41
N GLU A 30 7.26 -0.51 -0.91
CA GLU A 30 7.53 -0.12 0.48
C GLU A 30 6.76 -1.00 1.47
N HIS A 31 5.48 -1.24 1.21
CA HIS A 31 4.64 -2.11 2.04
C HIS A 31 5.20 -3.53 2.12
N ASN A 32 5.60 -4.09 0.98
CA ASN A 32 6.15 -5.46 0.91
C ASN A 32 7.52 -5.57 1.58
N ASN A 33 8.33 -4.51 1.54
CA ASN A 33 9.64 -4.47 2.20
C ASN A 33 9.54 -4.27 3.73
N GLY A 34 8.33 -4.18 4.29
CA GLY A 34 8.11 -3.96 5.72
C GLY A 34 8.46 -2.55 6.18
N SER A 35 8.72 -1.62 5.24
CA SER A 35 8.74 -0.19 5.56
C SER A 35 7.32 0.19 5.93
N LYS A 36 7.12 0.41 7.22
CA LYS A 36 5.91 1.04 7.73
C LYS A 36 6.10 2.55 7.56
N ASP A 37 5.02 3.20 7.16
CA ASP A 37 4.86 4.65 7.38
C ASP A 37 5.02 4.97 8.87
#